data_AF-A0A352NNK3-F1
#
_entry.id   AF-A0A352NNK3-F1
#
_cell.length_a   1.000
_cell.length_b   1.000
_cell.length_c   1.000
_cell.angle_alpha   90.00
_cell.angle_beta   90.00
_cell.angle_gamma   90.00
#
_symmetry.space_group_name_H-M   'P 1'
#
loop_
_entity.id
_entity.type
_entity.pdbx_description
1 polymer ?
#
loop_
_entity_poly.entity_id
_entity_poly.type
_entity_poly.pdbx_seq_one_letter_code
_entity_poly.pdbx_strand_id
1 'polypeptide(L)' 'VKAARLSPAAGETLFADSGSISNWAREAIAAATESGIMKGYPDNTVKPLGNATRAEAVTVIVNALEYKAG' A
#
# COMPACT_ATOMS: atom_id res chain seq x y z
N VAL A 1 -0.40 9.24 -0.66
CA VAL A 1 0.93 9.84 -0.89
C VAL A 1 1.16 11.12 -0.09
N LYS A 2 0.41 12.22 -0.28
CA LYS A 2 0.69 13.52 0.37
C LYS A 2 0.66 13.55 1.91
N ALA A 3 -0.26 12.84 2.56
CA ALA A 3 -0.42 12.88 4.02
C ALA A 3 0.80 12.34 4.78
N ALA A 4 1.39 11.25 4.30
CA ALA A 4 2.63 10.68 4.84
C ALA A 4 3.89 11.19 4.11
N ARG A 5 3.77 12.23 3.27
CA ARG A 5 4.85 12.77 2.43
C ARG A 5 5.61 11.71 1.61
N LEU A 6 4.88 10.70 1.13
CA LEU A 6 5.45 9.68 0.25
C LEU A 6 5.75 10.27 -1.11
N SER A 7 6.95 9.97 -1.61
CA SER A 7 7.30 10.21 -3.02
C SER A 7 6.42 9.33 -3.92
N PRO A 8 5.97 9.84 -5.07
CA PRO A 8 5.29 9.02 -6.06
C PRO A 8 6.22 7.88 -6.51
N ALA A 9 5.77 6.64 -6.37
CA ALA A 9 6.46 5.49 -6.95
C ALA A 9 5.92 5.30 -8.37
N ALA A 10 6.81 5.35 -9.36
CA ALA A 10 6.47 5.15 -10.77
C ALA A 10 6.37 3.67 -11.18
N GLY A 11 6.37 2.75 -10.21
CA GLY A 11 6.46 1.31 -10.44
C GLY A 11 5.13 0.57 -10.30
N GLU A 12 4.95 -0.50 -11.07
CA GLU A 12 3.92 -1.49 -10.82
C GLU A 12 4.28 -2.32 -9.59
N THR A 13 3.29 -2.55 -8.72
CA THR A 13 3.44 -3.50 -7.63
C THR A 13 3.43 -4.94 -8.16
N LEU A 14 4.34 -5.79 -7.66
CA LEU A 14 4.49 -7.18 -8.08
C LEU A 14 3.54 -8.15 -7.32
N PHE A 15 2.27 -7.78 -7.17
CA PHE A 15 1.26 -8.65 -6.56
C PHE A 15 0.56 -9.50 -7.63
N ALA A 16 0.17 -10.72 -7.26
CA ALA A 16 -0.53 -11.66 -8.12
C ALA A 16 -1.89 -11.11 -8.60
N ASP A 17 -2.49 -10.19 -7.85
CA ASP A 17 -3.77 -9.55 -8.13
C ASP A 17 -3.64 -8.09 -8.60
N SER A 18 -2.46 -7.65 -9.07
CA SER A 18 -2.23 -6.30 -9.60
C SER A 18 -3.15 -5.91 -10.76
N GLY A 19 -3.71 -6.88 -11.48
CA GLY A 19 -4.73 -6.64 -12.51
C GLY A 19 -6.06 -6.09 -11.94
N SER A 20 -6.35 -6.35 -10.66
CA SER A 20 -7.57 -5.88 -9.99
C SER A 20 -7.41 -4.50 -9.33
N ILE A 21 -6.20 -3.92 -9.35
CA ILE A 21 -5.95 -2.60 -8.82
C ILE A 21 -6.47 -1.54 -9.79
N SER A 22 -7.35 -0.65 -9.30
CA SER A 22 -7.82 0.48 -10.09
C SER A 22 -6.68 1.44 -10.43
N ASN A 23 -6.69 2.05 -11.62
CA ASN A 23 -5.60 2.89 -12.10
C ASN A 23 -5.21 4.03 -11.14
N TRP A 24 -6.20 4.67 -10.50
CA TRP A 24 -5.96 5.74 -9.52
C TRP A 24 -5.23 5.26 -8.25
N ALA A 25 -5.33 3.97 -7.92
CA ALA A 25 -4.76 3.39 -6.71
C ALA A 25 -3.34 2.83 -6.93
N ARG A 26 -2.94 2.58 -8.18
CA ARG A 26 -1.67 1.93 -8.53
C ARG A 26 -0.47 2.63 -7.90
N GLU A 27 -0.33 3.94 -8.14
CA GLU A 27 0.78 4.74 -7.59
C GLU A 27 0.74 4.80 -6.05
N ALA A 28 -0.45 4.88 -5.46
CA ALA A 28 -0.60 4.96 -4.01
C ALA A 28 -0.22 3.64 -3.32
N ILE A 29 -0.62 2.51 -3.88
CA ILE A 29 -0.27 1.18 -3.37
C ILE A 29 1.22 0.91 -3.59
N ALA A 30 1.77 1.29 -4.74
CA ALA A 30 3.21 1.19 -5.00
C ALA A 30 4.04 1.96 -3.97
N ALA A 31 3.73 3.25 -3.77
CA ALA A 31 4.44 4.09 -2.81
C ALA A 31 4.27 3.59 -1.37
N ALA A 32 3.07 3.13 -0.99
CA ALA A 32 2.83 2.57 0.35
C ALA A 32 3.56 1.24 0.58
N THR A 33 3.72 0.42 -0.46
CA THR A 33 4.43 -0.85 -0.39
C THR A 33 5.94 -0.63 -0.31
N GLU A 34 6.48 0.24 -1.16
CA GLU A 34 7.91 0.57 -1.20
C GLU A 34 8.39 1.24 0.11
N SER A 35 7.54 2.07 0.70
CA SER A 35 7.81 2.69 2.02
C SER A 35 7.59 1.74 3.21
N GLY A 36 7.12 0.51 2.98
CA GLY A 36 6.82 -0.46 4.04
C GLY A 36 5.58 -0.13 4.88
N ILE A 37 4.82 0.90 4.52
CA ILE A 37 3.56 1.29 5.18
C ILE A 37 2.48 0.22 4.99
N MET A 38 2.37 -0.29 3.76
CA MET A 38 1.48 -1.38 3.40
C MET A 38 2.32 -2.61 3.04
N LYS A 39 1.81 -3.79 3.39
CA LYS A 39 2.38 -5.08 3.00
C LYS A 39 1.27 -5.94 2.41
N GLY A 40 1.60 -6.72 1.39
CA GLY A 40 0.70 -7.73 0.86
C GLY A 40 0.52 -8.91 1.81
N TYR A 41 -0.35 -9.82 1.43
CA TYR A 41 -0.61 -11.07 2.13
C TYR A 41 0.45 -12.14 1.77
N PRO A 42 0.55 -13.23 2.56
CA PRO A 42 1.51 -14.31 2.29
C PRO A 42 1.34 -15.01 0.94
N ASP A 43 0.16 -14.91 0.32
CA ASP A 43 -0.16 -15.43 -1.02
C ASP A 43 0.23 -14.48 -2.15
N ASN A 44 1.03 -13.44 -1.86
CA ASN A 44 1.45 -12.40 -2.79
C ASN A 44 0.30 -11.57 -3.37
N THR A 45 -0.76 -11.33 -2.60
CA THR A 45 -1.89 -10.46 -3.00
C THR A 45 -1.95 -9.18 -2.18
N VAL A 46 -2.74 -8.19 -2.63
CA VAL A 46 -3.16 -7.03 -1.80
C VAL A 46 -4.66 -6.93 -1.60
N LYS A 47 -5.44 -7.76 -2.29
CA LYS A 47 -6.90 -7.86 -2.22
C LYS A 47 -7.56 -6.48 -2.37
N PRO A 48 -7.33 -5.76 -3.49
CA PRO A 48 -7.71 -4.35 -3.64
C PRO A 48 -9.23 -4.11 -3.62
N LEU A 49 -10.02 -5.15 -3.87
CA LEU A 49 -11.49 -5.13 -3.81
C LEU A 49 -12.04 -5.79 -2.53
N GLY A 50 -11.17 -6.30 -1.67
CA GLY A 50 -11.53 -6.92 -0.40
C GLY A 50 -11.73 -5.89 0.72
N ASN A 51 -12.42 -6.32 1.77
CA ASN A 51 -12.54 -5.52 2.99
C ASN A 51 -11.29 -5.70 3.85
N ALA A 52 -10.74 -4.58 4.34
CA ALA A 52 -9.74 -4.62 5.39
C ALA A 52 -10.40 -4.85 6.76
N THR A 53 -9.79 -5.69 7.57
CA THR A 53 -10.12 -5.80 8.99
C THR A 53 -9.68 -4.54 9.74
N ARG A 54 -10.26 -4.32 10.93
CA ARG A 54 -9.84 -3.21 11.81
C ARG A 54 -8.35 -3.30 12.17
N ALA A 55 -7.84 -4.52 12.37
CA ALA A 55 -6.44 -4.74 12.70
C ALA A 55 -5.52 -4.31 11.54
N GLU A 56 -5.82 -4.75 10.31
CA GLU A 56 -5.05 -4.37 9.12
C GLU A 56 -5.08 -2.86 8.88
N ALA A 57 -6.25 -2.23 9.02
CA ALA A 57 -6.38 -0.79 8.86
C ALA A 57 -5.53 -0.02 9.89
N VAL A 58 -5.57 -0.43 11.16
CA VAL A 58 -4.76 0.20 12.23
C VAL A 58 -3.27 -0.03 11.99
N THR A 59 -2.85 -1.23 11.57
CA THR A 59 -1.44 -1.49 11.24
C THR A 59 -0.92 -0.54 10.18
N VAL A 60 -1.66 -0.35 9.08
CA VAL A 60 -1.27 0.60 8.01
C VAL A 60 -1.20 2.03 8.54
N ILE A 61 -2.17 2.46 9.36
CA ILE A 61 -2.18 3.80 9.96
C ILE A 61 -0.97 4.00 10.87
N VAL A 62 -0.67 3.05 11.76
CA VAL A 62 0.48 3.12 12.67
C VAL A 62 1.78 3.19 11.87
N ASN A 63 1.97 2.32 10.88
CA ASN A 63 3.16 2.37 10.02
C ASN A 63 3.29 3.72 9.30
N ALA A 64 2.18 4.31 8.85
CA ALA A 64 2.18 5.61 8.21
C ALA A 64 2.54 6.76 9.16
N LEU A 65 2.18 6.66 10.44
CA LEU A 65 2.53 7.65 11.46
C LEU A 65 4.01 7.53 11.89
N GLU A 66 4.54 6.30 11.89
CA GLU A 66 5.94 6.03 12.23
C GLU A 66 6.89 6.24 11.04
N TYR A 67 6.37 6.33 9.82
CA TYR A 67 7.15 6.59 8.63
C TYR A 67 7.91 7.92 8.76
N LYS A 68 9.24 7.82 8.80
CA LYS A 68 10.12 8.98 8.72
C LYS A 68 10.48 9.19 7.27
N ALA A 69 9.93 10.26 6.68
CA ALA A 69 10.40 10.74 5.40
C ALA A 69 11.92 11.01 5.50
N GLY A 70 12.71 10.30 4.70
CA GLY A 70 14.15 10.53 4.56
C GLY A 70 14.46 11.88 3.94
#